data_AF-A0ABD1DE56-F1
#
_entry.id   AF-A0ABD1DE56-F1
#
_cell.length_a   1.000
_cell.length_b   1.000
_cell.length_c   1.000
_cell.angle_alpha   90.00
_cell.angle_beta   90.00
_cell.angle_gamma   90.00
#
_symmetry.space_group_name_H-M   'P 1'
#
loop_
_entity.id
_entity.type
_entity.pdbx_description
1 polymer ?
#
loop_
_entity_poly.entity_id
_entity_poly.type
_entity_poly.pdbx_seq_one_letter_code
_entity_poly.pdbx_strand_id
1 'polypeptide(L)'
;MTRTITGLDPALPFFATARQHWKLDITDADFVDVIHTNAGVYGKIETCGHVDFYMNGGQNQPICENDSNQPLCSHMMAPAYFAESITSKVGFWATKCTSYFTYFFGFCRYKSEQQQQQQQLQPVDNDLNQENGLGENSLAAVDTNRILMGEHCQKTAEGVYFVPTRAKPPFAMGVF
;
A
#
# COMPACT_ATOMS: atom_id res chain seq x y z
N MET A 1 -6.37 -23.06 14.87
CA MET A 1 -5.24 -22.27 14.33
C MET A 1 -5.50 -22.12 12.84
N THR A 2 -5.54 -20.91 12.33
CA THR A 2 -5.58 -20.62 10.89
C THR A 2 -4.19 -20.78 10.33
N ARG A 3 -4.02 -21.53 9.23
CA ARG A 3 -2.76 -21.53 8.48
C ARG A 3 -2.63 -20.21 7.75
N THR A 4 -1.48 -19.56 7.92
CA THR A 4 -1.18 -18.28 7.27
C THR A 4 0.11 -18.39 6.49
N ILE A 5 0.12 -17.84 5.28
CA ILE A 5 1.31 -17.62 4.47
C ILE A 5 1.46 -16.12 4.27
N THR A 6 2.66 -15.60 4.54
CA THR A 6 3.02 -14.22 4.19
C THR A 6 4.01 -14.23 3.04
N GLY A 7 3.63 -13.65 1.90
CA GLY A 7 4.49 -13.46 0.74
C GLY A 7 5.28 -12.16 0.84
N LEU A 8 6.60 -12.24 0.95
CA LEU A 8 7.48 -11.07 1.02
C LEU A 8 8.11 -10.82 -0.36
N ASP A 9 7.55 -9.86 -1.07
CA ASP A 9 7.87 -9.47 -2.46
C ASP A 9 8.01 -10.68 -3.41
N PRO A 10 6.93 -11.47 -3.62
CA PRO A 10 7.01 -12.72 -4.36
C PRO A 10 7.62 -12.52 -5.75
N ALA A 11 8.56 -13.38 -6.11
CA ALA A 11 9.36 -13.23 -7.32
C ALA A 11 8.49 -13.16 -8.59
N LEU A 12 8.82 -12.23 -9.48
CA LEU A 12 8.31 -12.16 -10.85
C LEU A 12 9.06 -13.09 -11.82
N PRO A 13 10.42 -13.10 -11.84
CA PRO A 13 11.16 -13.95 -12.77
C PRO A 13 10.77 -15.41 -12.61
N PHE A 14 10.54 -16.10 -13.73
CA PHE A 14 10.06 -17.48 -13.82
C PHE A 14 8.63 -17.75 -13.33
N PHE A 15 8.01 -16.88 -12.53
CA PHE A 15 6.66 -17.08 -12.00
C PHE A 15 5.56 -16.32 -12.76
N ALA A 16 5.92 -15.28 -13.52
CA ALA A 16 4.96 -14.48 -14.30
C ALA A 16 4.06 -15.34 -15.22
N THR A 17 4.67 -16.32 -15.90
CA THR A 17 3.97 -17.25 -16.81
C THR A 17 3.79 -18.65 -16.22
N ALA A 18 4.19 -18.86 -14.97
CA ALA A 18 4.03 -20.14 -14.29
C ALA A 18 2.54 -20.46 -14.09
N ARG A 19 2.23 -21.76 -14.12
CA ARG A 19 0.90 -22.29 -13.80
C ARG A 19 0.54 -21.92 -12.35
N GLN A 20 -0.75 -21.75 -12.07
CA GLN A 20 -1.18 -21.22 -10.76
C GLN A 20 -0.67 -22.04 -9.58
N HIS A 21 -0.75 -23.38 -9.65
CA HIS A 21 -0.27 -24.28 -8.60
C HIS A 21 1.27 -24.36 -8.46
N TRP A 22 2.04 -23.59 -9.24
CA TRP A 22 3.50 -23.49 -9.14
C TRP A 22 3.97 -22.16 -8.52
N LYS A 23 3.04 -21.27 -8.18
CA LYS A 23 3.34 -19.96 -7.61
C LYS A 23 2.39 -19.69 -6.45
N LEU A 24 2.77 -18.72 -5.61
CA LEU A 24 1.92 -18.30 -4.51
C LEU A 24 0.53 -17.90 -5.01
N ASP A 25 -0.48 -18.46 -4.37
CA ASP A 25 -1.89 -18.23 -4.64
C ASP A 25 -2.70 -18.09 -3.34
N ILE A 26 -3.83 -17.41 -3.44
CA ILE A 26 -4.79 -17.23 -2.35
C ILE A 26 -5.24 -18.57 -1.74
N THR A 27 -5.30 -19.65 -2.53
CA THR A 27 -5.75 -20.98 -2.08
C THR A 27 -4.68 -21.79 -1.31
N ASP A 28 -3.44 -21.30 -1.20
CA ASP A 28 -2.36 -22.04 -0.54
C ASP A 28 -2.48 -22.10 1.00
N ALA A 29 -3.31 -21.24 1.60
CA ALA A 29 -3.57 -21.22 3.05
C ALA A 29 -4.95 -20.64 3.38
N ASP A 30 -5.38 -20.77 4.65
CA ASP A 30 -6.63 -20.17 5.14
C ASP A 30 -6.59 -18.63 5.06
N PHE A 31 -5.39 -18.05 5.11
CA PHE A 31 -5.13 -16.64 4.92
C PHE A 31 -3.77 -16.42 4.28
N VAL A 32 -3.70 -15.53 3.30
CA VAL A 32 -2.47 -15.19 2.56
C VAL A 32 -2.38 -13.68 2.48
N ASP A 33 -1.33 -13.10 3.07
CA ASP A 33 -1.03 -11.68 2.93
C ASP A 33 0.28 -11.49 2.17
N VAL A 34 0.32 -10.48 1.31
CA VAL A 34 1.46 -10.26 0.42
C VAL A 34 1.95 -8.83 0.56
N ILE A 35 3.26 -8.65 0.69
CA ILE A 35 3.92 -7.35 0.79
C ILE A 35 4.74 -7.15 -0.48
N HIS A 36 4.35 -6.16 -1.28
CA HIS A 36 5.02 -5.78 -2.53
C HIS A 36 5.90 -4.55 -2.29
N THR A 37 7.20 -4.68 -2.54
CA THR A 37 8.18 -3.61 -2.38
C THR A 37 9.01 -3.35 -3.64
N ASN A 38 9.07 -4.30 -4.58
CA ASN A 38 9.73 -4.12 -5.88
C ASN A 38 8.94 -4.72 -7.04
N ALA A 39 7.64 -4.45 -7.04
CA ALA A 39 6.68 -4.90 -8.04
C ALA A 39 7.04 -4.44 -9.46
N GLY A 40 7.15 -5.39 -10.38
CA GLY A 40 7.47 -5.18 -11.79
C GLY A 40 8.94 -5.33 -12.15
N VAL A 41 9.82 -5.56 -11.16
CA VAL A 41 11.25 -5.79 -11.40
C VAL A 41 11.67 -7.14 -10.82
N TYR A 42 11.90 -7.24 -9.50
CA TYR A 42 12.13 -8.54 -8.84
C TYR A 42 10.83 -9.14 -8.30
N GLY A 43 9.94 -8.32 -7.76
CA GLY A 43 8.62 -8.71 -7.29
C GLY A 43 7.57 -8.68 -8.40
N LYS A 44 6.54 -9.51 -8.28
CA LYS A 44 5.39 -9.52 -9.18
C LYS A 44 4.45 -8.33 -8.91
N ILE A 45 3.70 -7.89 -9.92
CA ILE A 45 2.72 -6.79 -9.75
C ILE A 45 1.36 -7.35 -9.40
N GLU A 46 1.01 -8.50 -9.96
CA GLU A 46 -0.31 -9.10 -9.80
C GLU A 46 -0.54 -9.60 -8.38
N THR A 47 -1.78 -9.40 -7.91
CA THR A 47 -2.23 -9.85 -6.60
C THR A 47 -2.16 -11.36 -6.49
N CYS A 48 -1.82 -11.87 -5.31
CA CYS A 48 -1.84 -13.31 -5.02
C CYS A 48 -2.16 -13.66 -3.58
N GLY A 49 -2.57 -12.69 -2.77
CA GLY A 49 -3.08 -12.93 -1.43
C GLY A 49 -4.60 -12.78 -1.36
N HIS A 50 -5.11 -13.06 -0.17
CA HIS A 50 -6.36 -12.47 0.30
C HIS A 50 -6.18 -10.96 0.43
N VAL A 51 -5.00 -10.53 0.90
CA VAL A 51 -4.61 -9.13 1.01
C VAL A 51 -3.28 -8.89 0.32
N ASP A 52 -3.20 -7.84 -0.49
CA ASP A 52 -1.96 -7.39 -1.13
C ASP A 52 -1.65 -5.95 -0.72
N PHE A 53 -0.51 -5.77 -0.05
CA PHE A 53 0.02 -4.49 0.42
C PHE A 53 1.10 -3.98 -0.52
N TYR A 54 0.88 -2.82 -1.14
CA TYR A 54 1.89 -2.14 -1.96
C TYR A 54 2.55 -1.03 -1.15
N MET A 55 3.79 -1.29 -0.74
CA MET A 55 4.57 -0.38 0.10
C MET A 55 5.06 0.80 -0.73
N ASN A 56 4.71 2.03 -0.35
CA ASN A 56 5.06 3.25 -1.05
C ASN A 56 4.73 3.22 -2.56
N GLY A 57 3.62 2.59 -2.93
CA GLY A 57 3.23 2.36 -4.33
C GLY A 57 3.82 1.10 -4.97
N GLY A 58 4.62 0.33 -4.23
CA GLY A 58 4.97 -1.05 -4.52
C GLY A 58 6.25 -1.29 -5.32
N GLN A 59 6.83 -0.26 -5.97
CA GLN A 59 7.96 -0.46 -6.89
C GLN A 59 9.31 -0.05 -6.31
N ASN A 60 9.38 1.12 -5.68
CA ASN A 60 10.62 1.71 -5.20
C ASN A 60 10.43 2.15 -3.77
N GLN A 61 11.35 1.75 -2.89
CA GLN A 61 11.27 2.10 -1.47
C GLN A 61 12.09 3.34 -1.16
N PRO A 62 11.58 4.31 -0.36
CA PRO A 62 12.24 5.59 -0.16
C PRO A 62 13.66 5.51 0.43
N ILE A 63 13.95 4.49 1.26
CA ILE A 63 15.31 4.26 1.79
C ILE A 63 16.33 3.92 0.70
N CYS A 64 15.87 3.40 -0.44
CA CYS A 64 16.69 2.90 -1.54
C CYS A 64 16.96 3.93 -2.63
N GLU A 65 16.53 5.18 -2.48
CA GLU A 65 16.66 6.22 -3.51
C GLU A 65 18.12 6.46 -3.94
N ASN A 66 19.06 6.37 -2.99
CA ASN A 66 20.49 6.58 -3.21
C ASN A 66 21.30 5.27 -3.20
N ASP A 67 20.65 4.12 -3.27
CA ASP A 67 21.34 2.83 -3.32
C ASP A 67 21.89 2.56 -4.73
N SER A 68 23.10 2.00 -4.82
CA SER A 68 23.73 1.68 -6.12
C SER A 68 22.97 0.60 -6.89
N ASN A 69 22.18 -0.23 -6.20
CA ASN A 69 21.25 -1.19 -6.77
C ASN A 69 19.87 -1.02 -6.13
N GLN A 70 19.23 0.11 -6.46
CA GLN A 70 17.88 0.46 -5.99
C GLN A 70 16.83 -0.67 -6.12
N PRO A 71 16.75 -1.44 -7.22
CA PRO A 71 15.81 -2.56 -7.30
C PRO A 71 16.07 -3.64 -6.27
N LEU A 72 17.33 -4.03 -6.06
CA LEU A 72 17.68 -5.07 -5.08
C LEU A 72 17.41 -4.57 -3.66
N CYS A 73 17.80 -3.32 -3.35
CA CYS A 73 17.47 -2.71 -2.07
C CYS A 73 15.95 -2.73 -1.82
N SER A 74 15.15 -2.31 -2.81
CA SER A 74 13.69 -2.26 -2.70
C SER A 74 13.08 -3.65 -2.50
N HIS A 75 13.61 -4.68 -3.19
CA HIS A 75 13.19 -6.08 -3.01
C HIS A 75 13.45 -6.56 -1.57
N MET A 76 14.63 -6.23 -1.04
CA MET A 76 15.05 -6.60 0.32
C MET A 76 14.29 -5.86 1.44
N MET A 77 13.48 -4.85 1.12
CA MET A 77 12.71 -4.12 2.13
C MET A 77 11.45 -4.84 2.61
N ALA A 78 10.88 -5.78 1.85
CA ALA A 78 9.71 -6.54 2.29
C ALA A 78 9.95 -7.28 3.64
N PRO A 79 11.04 -8.05 3.82
CA PRO A 79 11.33 -8.64 5.12
C PRO A 79 11.66 -7.60 6.20
N ALA A 80 12.27 -6.46 5.85
CA ALA A 80 12.58 -5.41 6.82
C ALA A 80 11.30 -4.74 7.38
N TYR A 81 10.33 -4.43 6.52
CA TYR A 81 9.03 -3.90 6.94
C TYR A 81 8.23 -4.91 7.75
N PHE A 82 8.21 -6.18 7.32
CA PHE A 82 7.56 -7.24 8.08
C PHE A 82 8.18 -7.39 9.49
N ALA A 83 9.51 -7.41 9.58
CA ALA A 83 10.21 -7.51 10.86
C ALA A 83 9.88 -6.36 11.82
N GLU A 84 9.82 -5.11 11.31
CA GLU A 84 9.41 -3.98 12.14
C GLU A 84 7.92 -4.09 12.56
N SER A 85 7.05 -4.61 11.69
CA SER A 85 5.61 -4.75 11.98
C SER A 85 5.33 -5.57 13.24
N ILE A 86 6.17 -6.56 13.54
CA ILE A 86 6.03 -7.45 14.71
C ILE A 86 6.05 -6.65 16.02
N THR A 87 6.96 -5.67 16.13
CA THR A 87 7.23 -4.94 17.38
C THR A 87 6.82 -3.47 17.33
N SER A 88 6.31 -2.99 16.19
CA SER A 88 5.92 -1.60 16.01
C SER A 88 4.76 -1.23 16.94
N LYS A 89 4.97 -0.19 17.75
CA LYS A 89 3.92 0.35 18.63
C LYS A 89 2.91 1.23 17.89
N VAL A 90 3.30 1.76 16.73
CA VAL A 90 2.48 2.66 15.92
C VAL A 90 1.81 1.93 14.76
N GLY A 91 2.46 0.90 14.22
CA GLY A 91 1.95 0.06 13.15
C GLY A 91 2.07 0.66 11.75
N PHE A 92 2.01 -0.21 10.76
CA PHE A 92 1.97 0.12 9.35
C PHE A 92 0.53 0.13 8.87
N TRP A 93 -0.09 1.30 8.89
CA TRP A 93 -1.49 1.44 8.49
C TRP A 93 -1.63 1.51 6.98
N ALA A 94 -2.52 0.68 6.46
CA ALA A 94 -2.76 0.51 5.05
C ALA A 94 -4.14 1.04 4.69
N THR A 95 -4.25 1.72 3.54
CA THR A 95 -5.51 2.26 3.02
C THR A 95 -5.97 1.41 1.84
N LYS A 96 -7.24 1.02 1.83
CA LYS A 96 -7.79 0.20 0.75
C LYS A 96 -7.91 1.00 -0.55
N CYS A 97 -7.68 0.33 -1.66
CA CYS A 97 -7.93 0.88 -2.99
C CYS A 97 -8.49 -0.22 -3.89
N THR A 98 -9.28 0.15 -4.90
CA THR A 98 -9.97 -0.82 -5.77
C THR A 98 -9.00 -1.76 -6.49
N SER A 99 -7.85 -1.26 -6.93
CA SER A 99 -6.83 -2.05 -7.60
C SER A 99 -5.49 -1.32 -7.64
N TYR A 100 -4.42 -2.04 -7.99
CA TYR A 100 -3.12 -1.43 -8.26
C TYR A 100 -3.18 -0.35 -9.35
N PHE A 101 -3.93 -0.62 -10.42
CA PHE A 101 -4.13 0.31 -11.53
C PHE A 101 -4.83 1.59 -11.07
N THR A 102 -5.91 1.48 -10.29
CA THR A 102 -6.64 2.64 -9.75
C THR A 102 -5.74 3.55 -8.91
N TYR A 103 -4.84 2.97 -8.11
CA TYR A 103 -3.84 3.73 -7.37
C TYR A 103 -2.82 4.40 -8.30
N PHE A 104 -2.29 3.66 -9.28
CA PHE A 104 -1.30 4.17 -10.23
C PHE A 104 -1.80 5.40 -11.00
N PHE A 105 -3.08 5.44 -11.38
CA PHE A 105 -3.70 6.60 -12.03
C PHE A 105 -4.13 7.72 -11.07
N GLY A 106 -3.86 7.60 -9.77
CA GLY A 106 -4.14 8.63 -8.78
C GLY A 106 -5.61 8.74 -8.35
N PHE A 107 -6.44 7.75 -8.68
CA PHE A 107 -7.86 7.74 -8.29
C PHE A 107 -8.06 7.40 -6.81
N CYS A 108 -7.06 6.78 -6.18
CA CYS A 108 -7.03 6.57 -4.73
C CYS A 108 -6.26 7.71 -4.07
N ARG A 109 -7.00 8.65 -3.45
CA ARG A 109 -6.40 9.81 -2.79
C ARG A 109 -5.84 9.40 -1.42
N TYR A 110 -4.53 9.18 -1.36
CA TYR A 110 -3.80 9.21 -0.10
C TYR A 110 -3.69 10.66 0.37
N LYS A 111 -4.38 11.05 1.45
CA LYS A 111 -4.16 12.36 2.08
C LYS A 111 -2.84 12.30 2.85
N SER A 112 -1.75 12.75 2.24
CA SER A 112 -0.53 13.07 2.99
C SER A 112 -0.77 14.38 3.77
N GLU A 113 -0.20 14.52 4.97
CA GLU A 113 -0.28 15.73 5.82
C GLU A 113 0.11 17.02 5.06
N GLN A 114 0.98 16.90 4.04
CA GLN A 114 1.39 18.00 3.16
C GLN A 114 0.20 18.67 2.44
N GLN A 115 -0.88 17.94 2.14
CA GLN A 115 -2.09 18.50 1.51
C GLN A 115 -3.03 19.19 2.50
N GLN A 116 -2.93 18.91 3.81
CA GLN A 116 -3.72 19.62 4.82
C GLN A 116 -3.22 21.05 5.05
N GLN A 117 -1.90 21.29 4.97
CA GLN A 117 -1.34 22.63 5.10
C GLN A 117 -1.62 23.54 3.89
N GLN A 118 -1.69 22.99 2.68
CA GLN A 118 -2.01 23.78 1.48
C GLN A 118 -3.50 24.16 1.37
N GLN A 119 -4.40 23.41 2.02
CA GLN A 119 -5.83 23.74 2.05
C GLN A 119 -6.22 24.77 3.11
N GLN A 120 -5.32 25.12 4.04
CA GLN A 120 -5.57 26.14 5.06
C GLN A 120 -5.13 27.56 4.65
N LEU A 121 -4.55 27.74 3.45
CA LEU A 121 -3.97 29.01 3.00
C LEU A 121 -4.72 29.70 1.87
N GLN A 122 -5.97 29.34 1.57
CA GLN A 122 -6.78 30.15 0.65
C GLN A 122 -7.46 31.31 1.42
N PRO A 123 -7.14 32.57 1.11
CA PRO A 123 -7.82 33.71 1.71
C PRO A 123 -9.26 33.77 1.18
N VAL A 124 -10.22 33.88 2.10
CA VAL A 124 -11.62 34.18 1.78
C VAL A 124 -11.73 35.69 1.60
N ASP A 125 -12.18 36.14 0.42
CA ASP A 125 -13.11 37.27 0.22
C ASP A 125 -13.39 37.40 -1.30
N ASN A 126 -14.58 37.02 -1.78
CA ASN A 126 -15.86 37.74 -1.84
C ASN A 126 -16.02 38.59 -3.11
N ASP A 127 -16.64 38.00 -4.14
CA ASP A 127 -17.45 38.76 -5.10
C ASP A 127 -18.54 37.90 -5.75
N LEU A 128 -19.73 38.49 -5.86
CA LEU A 128 -20.99 37.89 -6.33
C LEU A 128 -21.02 37.70 -7.85
N ASN A 129 -21.47 36.54 -8.36
CA ASN A 129 -22.61 36.38 -9.29
C ASN A 129 -22.61 35.05 -10.09
N GLN A 130 -23.75 34.35 -9.96
CA GLN A 130 -24.57 33.68 -11.00
C GLN A 130 -24.19 32.30 -11.60
N GLU A 131 -24.95 31.30 -11.12
CA GLU A 131 -25.55 30.09 -11.73
C GLU A 131 -24.98 29.48 -13.03
N ASN A 132 -24.55 28.21 -12.95
CA ASN A 132 -25.28 27.04 -13.49
C ASN A 132 -24.42 25.76 -13.43
N GLY A 133 -25.02 24.64 -13.01
CA GLY A 133 -24.64 23.30 -13.45
C GLY A 133 -24.19 22.32 -12.37
N LEU A 134 -25.14 21.48 -11.92
CA LEU A 134 -24.99 20.05 -11.55
C LEU A 134 -23.79 19.74 -10.62
N GLY A 135 -23.98 19.73 -9.29
CA GLY A 135 -24.22 18.46 -8.58
C GLY A 135 -23.08 17.47 -8.84
N GLU A 136 -22.03 17.43 -8.02
CA GLU A 136 -21.95 16.51 -6.87
C GLU A 136 -20.95 17.04 -5.82
N ASN A 137 -21.47 17.54 -4.70
CA ASN A 137 -20.70 17.63 -3.45
C ASN A 137 -20.56 16.23 -2.85
N SER A 138 -19.73 15.39 -3.45
CA SER A 138 -19.22 14.20 -2.76
C SER A 138 -18.15 14.66 -1.79
N LEU A 139 -18.56 14.98 -0.56
CA LEU A 139 -17.71 14.88 0.62
C LEU A 139 -16.97 13.54 0.53
N ALA A 140 -15.71 13.56 0.10
CA ALA A 140 -14.91 12.35 -0.04
C ALA A 140 -14.87 11.68 1.33
N ALA A 141 -15.56 10.54 1.43
CA ALA A 141 -15.75 9.78 2.65
C ALA A 141 -14.40 9.61 3.36
N VAL A 142 -14.39 9.89 4.67
CA VAL A 142 -13.28 9.49 5.54
C VAL A 142 -13.22 7.96 5.45
N ASP A 143 -12.18 7.44 4.81
CA ASP A 143 -12.03 6.02 4.51
C ASP A 143 -11.90 5.21 5.81
N THR A 144 -12.96 4.49 6.17
CA THR A 144 -13.05 3.62 7.34
C THR A 144 -12.38 2.26 7.14
N ASN A 145 -11.84 1.95 5.96
CA ASN A 145 -11.25 0.64 5.66
C ASN A 145 -9.72 0.63 5.80
N ARG A 146 -9.22 1.05 6.96
CA ARG A 146 -7.80 0.93 7.28
C ARG A 146 -7.51 -0.37 8.03
N ILE A 147 -6.42 -1.04 7.66
CA ILE A 147 -5.94 -2.25 8.35
C ILE A 147 -4.44 -2.15 8.61
N LEU A 148 -3.93 -2.99 9.51
CA LEU A 148 -2.49 -3.13 9.72
C LEU A 148 -1.90 -4.09 8.70
N MET A 149 -0.74 -3.73 8.17
CA MET A 149 0.13 -4.62 7.38
C MET A 149 1.06 -5.42 8.29
N GLY A 150 1.42 -6.64 7.86
CA GLY A 150 2.37 -7.51 8.54
C GLY A 150 1.75 -8.37 9.64
N GLU A 151 2.48 -8.60 10.72
CA GLU A 151 2.12 -9.56 11.78
C GLU A 151 0.70 -9.38 12.32
N HIS A 152 0.28 -8.12 12.50
CA HIS A 152 -1.02 -7.75 13.09
C HIS A 152 -2.15 -7.60 12.07
N CYS A 153 -1.96 -8.09 10.83
CA CYS A 153 -3.01 -8.05 9.81
C CYS A 153 -4.23 -8.91 10.21
N GLN A 154 -5.42 -8.34 10.05
CA GLN A 154 -6.68 -9.03 10.33
C GLN A 154 -6.90 -10.16 9.33
N LYS A 155 -7.05 -11.39 9.82
CA LYS A 155 -7.17 -12.60 8.99
C LYS A 155 -8.51 -12.73 8.24
N THR A 156 -9.40 -11.75 8.38
CA THR A 156 -10.65 -11.61 7.62
C THR A 156 -10.59 -10.48 6.59
N ALA A 157 -9.45 -9.77 6.50
CA ALA A 157 -9.29 -8.68 5.55
C ALA A 157 -9.12 -9.23 4.13
N GLU A 158 -9.61 -8.48 3.15
CA GLU A 158 -9.49 -8.82 1.74
C GLU A 158 -9.29 -7.56 0.89
N GLY A 159 -8.48 -7.68 -0.16
CA GLY A 159 -8.31 -6.69 -1.22
C GLY A 159 -6.92 -6.07 -1.29
N VAL A 160 -6.84 -4.94 -2.01
CA VAL A 160 -5.59 -4.24 -2.30
C VAL A 160 -5.44 -3.02 -1.42
N TYR A 161 -4.27 -2.89 -0.80
CA TYR A 161 -3.97 -1.84 0.16
C TYR A 161 -2.63 -1.17 -0.13
N PHE A 162 -2.53 0.10 0.25
CA PHE A 162 -1.34 0.92 0.06
C PHE A 162 -0.82 1.41 1.39
N VAL A 163 0.50 1.28 1.59
CA VAL A 163 1.14 1.54 2.87
C VAL A 163 2.25 2.58 2.69
N PRO A 164 2.10 3.78 3.24
CA PRO A 164 3.17 4.76 3.30
C PRO A 164 4.20 4.39 4.38
N THR A 165 5.48 4.67 4.14
CA THR A 165 6.54 4.53 5.15
C THR A 165 7.48 5.73 5.15
N ARG A 166 8.23 5.89 6.24
CA ARG A 166 9.38 6.81 6.27
C ARG A 166 10.51 6.28 5.39
N ALA A 167 11.43 7.17 5.01
CA ALA A 167 12.67 6.81 4.31
C ALA A 167 13.78 6.30 5.24
N LYS A 168 13.60 6.40 6.57
CA LYS A 168 14.56 5.95 7.59
C LYS A 168 13.81 5.25 8.72
N PRO A 169 14.43 4.26 9.39
CA PRO A 169 13.81 3.56 10.50
C PRO A 169 13.61 4.50 11.72
N PRO A 170 12.60 4.24 12.57
CA PRO A 170 11.52 3.28 12.36
C PRO A 170 10.64 3.69 11.17
N PHE A 171 10.34 2.75 10.29
CA PHE A 171 9.64 2.99 9.03
C PHE A 171 8.14 3.23 9.20
N ALA A 172 7.53 2.56 10.18
CA ALA A 172 6.11 2.65 10.49
C ALA A 172 5.73 4.09 10.84
N MET A 173 4.59 4.58 10.33
CA MET A 173 4.17 5.97 10.53
C MET A 173 3.02 6.13 11.55
N GLY A 174 2.29 5.06 11.87
CA GLY A 174 1.08 5.17 12.68
C GLY A 174 -0.16 5.59 11.89
N VAL A 175 -1.22 5.96 12.61
CA VAL A 175 -2.48 6.46 12.02
C VAL A 175 -2.35 7.96 11.79
N PHE A 176 -2.70 8.43 10.59
CA PHE A 176 -2.90 9.84 10.25
C PHE A 176 -4.36 10.26 10.36
#